data_AF-A0A9D1RUV5-F1
#
_entry.id   AF-A0A9D1RUV5-F1
#
_cell.length_a   1.000
_cell.length_b   1.000
_cell.length_c   1.000
_cell.angle_alpha   90.00
_cell.angle_beta   90.00
_cell.angle_gamma   90.00
#
_symmetry.space_group_name_H-M   'P 1'
#
loop_
_entity.id
_entity.type
_entity.pdbx_description
1 polymer ?
#
loop_
_entity_poly.entity_id
_entity_poly.type
_entity_poly.pdbx_seq_one_letter_code
_entity_poly.pdbx_strand_id
1 'polypeptide(L)'
;MDTPLRSSAAERTRPTAWDGAVALGIVLAAALLFWLLLPRDTGGALTARITLDGTELGVYELSTVEEGTLVAVEGARWPITLELSPTKGVRVKETSCPHGDCAASGWVDAPGEQLICLPNRLIVSLEGEETPKDFDVVIG
;
A
#
# COMPACT_ATOMS: atom_id res chain seq x y z
N MET A 1 -26.32 43.51 51.41
CA MET A 1 -27.05 44.24 50.37
C MET A 1 -26.26 44.13 49.08
N ASP A 2 -26.41 42.95 48.50
CA ASP A 2 -26.58 42.64 47.08
C ASP A 2 -25.55 43.14 46.07
N THR A 3 -24.48 42.35 45.94
CA THR A 3 -23.62 42.31 44.76
C THR A 3 -24.46 41.86 43.56
N PRO A 4 -24.53 42.60 42.44
CA PRO A 4 -25.23 42.12 41.25
C PRO A 4 -24.43 40.98 40.64
N LEU A 5 -25.05 39.79 40.61
CA LEU A 5 -24.56 38.63 39.88
C LEU A 5 -24.41 39.02 38.40
N ARG A 6 -23.18 39.09 37.91
CA ARG A 6 -22.92 39.14 36.47
C ARG A 6 -23.40 37.82 35.89
N SER A 7 -24.48 37.93 35.11
CA SER A 7 -25.06 36.85 34.33
C SER A 7 -23.96 36.14 33.53
N SER A 8 -23.86 34.83 33.77
CA SER A 8 -23.05 33.90 33.01
C SER A 8 -23.45 33.97 31.54
N ALA A 9 -22.63 34.62 30.70
CA ALA A 9 -22.78 34.65 29.25
C ALA A 9 -22.41 33.29 28.62
N ALA A 10 -22.61 32.18 29.34
CA ALA A 10 -22.48 30.82 28.86
C ALA A 10 -23.64 30.40 27.92
N GLU A 11 -24.67 31.24 27.76
CA GLU A 11 -25.94 30.84 27.16
C GLU A 11 -26.28 31.63 25.88
N ARG A 12 -25.40 31.58 24.88
CA ARG A 12 -25.81 31.94 23.51
C ARG A 12 -25.05 31.16 22.44
N THR A 13 -25.19 29.84 22.47
CA THR A 13 -24.92 28.99 21.31
C THR A 13 -26.24 28.42 20.81
N ARG A 14 -27.13 29.31 20.35
CA ARG A 14 -28.16 28.87 19.40
C ARG A 14 -27.46 28.88 18.04
N PRO A 15 -27.06 27.73 17.47
CA PRO A 15 -26.47 27.72 16.14
C PRO A 15 -27.48 28.38 15.19
N THR A 16 -27.05 29.41 14.49
CA THR A 16 -27.88 29.99 13.43
C THR A 16 -28.01 28.95 12.33
N ALA A 17 -29.09 29.00 11.54
CA ALA A 17 -29.24 28.09 10.40
C ALA A 17 -28.03 28.16 9.43
N TRP A 18 -27.32 29.30 9.45
CA TRP A 18 -26.11 29.52 8.69
C TRP A 18 -24.89 28.78 9.27
N ASP A 19 -24.73 28.74 10.60
CA ASP A 19 -23.70 27.92 11.26
C ASP A 19 -23.88 26.44 10.92
N GLY A 20 -25.13 25.98 10.84
CA GLY A 20 -25.47 24.63 10.38
C GLY A 20 -25.08 24.37 8.92
N ALA A 21 -25.35 25.33 8.02
CA ALA A 21 -24.97 25.22 6.62
C ALA A 21 -23.44 25.23 6.41
N VAL A 22 -22.72 26.06 7.18
CA VAL A 22 -21.25 26.11 7.15
C VAL A 22 -20.66 24.80 7.68
N ALA A 23 -21.17 24.30 8.81
CA ALA A 23 -20.72 23.02 9.36
C ALA A 23 -20.96 21.86 8.39
N LEU A 24 -22.13 21.81 7.73
CA LEU A 24 -22.42 20.79 6.71
C LEU A 24 -21.46 20.90 5.52
N GLY A 25 -21.17 22.12 5.06
CA GLY A 25 -20.20 22.35 3.99
C GLY A 25 -18.80 21.83 4.32
N ILE A 26 -18.33 22.05 5.55
CA ILE A 26 -17.04 21.54 6.03
C ILE A 26 -17.03 20.01 6.06
N VAL A 27 -18.09 19.38 6.58
CA VAL A 27 -18.19 17.92 6.64
C VAL A 27 -18.20 17.31 5.23
N LEU A 28 -18.94 17.89 4.29
CA LEU A 28 -18.98 17.41 2.90
C LEU A 28 -17.63 17.59 2.20
N ALA A 29 -16.96 18.74 2.39
CA ALA A 29 -15.63 18.97 1.84
C ALA A 29 -14.59 18.01 2.43
N ALA A 30 -14.65 17.74 3.73
CA ALA A 30 -13.77 16.78 4.39
C ALA A 30 -14.02 15.34 3.89
N ALA A 31 -15.28 14.93 3.74
CA ALA A 31 -15.63 13.62 3.18
C ALA A 31 -15.19 13.48 1.72
N LEU A 32 -15.35 14.53 0.90
CA LEU A 32 -14.89 14.54 -0.49
C LEU A 32 -13.37 14.47 -0.57
N LEU A 33 -12.67 15.26 0.25
CA LEU A 33 -11.21 15.23 0.33
C LEU A 33 -10.75 13.84 0.77
N PHE A 34 -11.33 13.27 1.82
CA PHE A 34 -11.03 11.92 2.29
C PHE A 34 -11.22 10.89 1.16
N TRP A 35 -12.36 10.92 0.47
CA TRP A 35 -12.60 10.05 -0.69
C TRP A 35 -11.55 10.25 -1.80
N LEU A 36 -11.18 11.50 -2.08
CA LEU A 36 -10.23 11.83 -3.14
C LEU A 36 -8.79 11.42 -2.80
N LEU A 37 -8.43 11.49 -1.51
CA LEU A 37 -7.12 11.15 -0.95
C LEU A 37 -6.98 9.66 -0.63
N LEU A 38 -8.08 8.90 -0.66
CA LEU A 38 -8.00 7.45 -0.53
C LEU A 38 -7.22 6.88 -1.74
N PRO A 39 -6.20 6.03 -1.50
CA PRO A 39 -5.58 5.26 -2.56
C PRO A 39 -6.69 4.54 -3.34
N ARG A 40 -6.77 4.81 -4.64
CA ARG A 40 -7.57 3.97 -5.52
C ARG A 40 -6.73 2.73 -5.75
N ASP A 41 -7.29 1.55 -5.52
CA ASP A 41 -6.72 0.29 -5.98
C ASP A 41 -6.72 0.33 -7.51
N THR A 42 -5.73 1.03 -8.08
CA THR A 42 -5.45 1.01 -9.51
C THR A 42 -4.83 -0.35 -9.78
N GLY A 43 -5.71 -1.33 -10.02
CA GLY A 43 -5.38 -2.57 -10.71
C GLY A 43 -4.96 -2.27 -12.14
N GLY A 44 -3.91 -1.46 -12.32
CA GLY A 44 -3.13 -1.48 -13.54
C GLY A 44 -2.58 -2.89 -13.73
N ALA A 45 -2.24 -3.26 -14.97
CA ALA A 45 -1.68 -4.57 -15.28
C ALA A 45 -0.29 -4.71 -14.63
N LEU A 46 -0.29 -5.03 -13.32
CA LEU A 46 0.90 -5.23 -12.53
C LEU A 46 1.35 -6.66 -12.75
N THR A 47 2.60 -6.82 -13.12
CA THR A 47 3.21 -8.07 -13.52
C THR A 47 4.35 -8.37 -12.56
N ALA A 48 4.26 -9.50 -11.88
CA ALA A 48 5.31 -9.98 -11.00
C ALA A 48 6.29 -10.87 -11.80
N ARG A 49 7.52 -10.37 -12.00
CA ARG A 49 8.62 -11.15 -12.57
C ARG A 49 9.43 -11.79 -11.45
N ILE A 50 9.56 -13.11 -11.48
CA ILE A 50 10.28 -13.88 -10.45
C ILE A 50 11.59 -14.38 -11.05
N THR A 51 12.70 -13.97 -10.45
CA THR A 51 14.06 -14.30 -10.90
C THR A 51 14.85 -14.95 -9.79
N LEU A 52 15.43 -16.12 -10.06
CA LEU A 52 16.30 -16.85 -9.13
C LEU A 52 17.69 -16.97 -9.73
N ASP A 53 18.72 -16.56 -8.98
CA ASP A 53 20.12 -16.59 -9.44
C ASP A 53 20.36 -15.86 -10.77
N GLY A 54 19.52 -14.88 -11.10
CA GLY A 54 19.56 -14.14 -12.37
C GLY A 54 18.85 -14.84 -13.54
N THR A 55 18.23 -16.01 -13.31
CA THR A 55 17.40 -16.71 -14.30
C THR A 55 15.93 -16.49 -13.99
N GLU A 56 15.18 -16.07 -15.00
CA GLU A 56 13.73 -15.89 -14.88
C GLU A 56 13.02 -17.24 -14.72
N LEU A 57 12.30 -17.39 -13.62
CA LEU A 57 11.49 -18.58 -13.34
C LEU A 57 10.08 -18.44 -13.91
N GLY A 58 9.55 -17.23 -13.94
CA GLY A 58 8.22 -16.98 -14.47
C GLY A 58 7.77 -15.53 -14.31
N VAL A 59 6.70 -15.23 -15.02
CA VAL A 59 6.05 -13.93 -15.08
C VAL A 59 4.57 -14.14 -14.81
N TYR A 60 4.03 -13.44 -13.83
CA TYR A 60 2.66 -13.59 -13.37
C TYR A 60 1.94 -12.25 -13.45
N GLU A 61 0.90 -12.17 -14.25
CA GLU A 61 0.05 -10.98 -14.31
C GLU A 61 -0.93 -10.99 -13.13
N LEU A 62 -0.78 -10.04 -12.20
CA LEU A 62 -1.53 -10.03 -10.95
C LEU A 62 -3.03 -9.77 -11.16
N SER A 63 -3.43 -9.18 -12.28
CA SER A 63 -4.84 -9.02 -12.64
C SER A 63 -5.56 -10.36 -12.93
N THR A 64 -4.80 -11.40 -13.30
CA THR A 64 -5.34 -12.70 -13.76
C THR A 64 -5.20 -13.82 -12.73
N VAL A 65 -4.39 -13.63 -11.70
CA VAL A 65 -4.19 -14.64 -10.64
C VAL A 65 -5.37 -14.67 -9.69
N GLU A 66 -5.66 -15.87 -9.18
CA GLU A 66 -6.65 -16.04 -8.12
C GLU A 66 -6.11 -15.48 -6.79
N GLU A 67 -7.00 -14.98 -5.95
CA GLU A 67 -6.66 -14.46 -4.63
C GLU A 67 -5.99 -15.56 -3.78
N GLY A 68 -4.75 -15.31 -3.36
CA GLY A 68 -3.97 -16.23 -2.53
C GLY A 68 -3.29 -17.36 -3.31
N THR A 69 -3.04 -17.16 -4.61
CA THR A 69 -2.24 -18.09 -5.43
C THR A 69 -0.87 -18.32 -4.80
N LEU A 70 -0.50 -19.57 -4.55
CA LEU A 70 0.78 -19.93 -3.95
C LEU A 70 1.76 -20.41 -5.01
N VAL A 71 2.95 -19.80 -5.05
CA VAL A 71 4.04 -20.16 -5.96
C VAL A 71 5.23 -20.61 -5.14
N ALA A 72 5.55 -21.90 -5.20
CA ALA A 72 6.77 -22.44 -4.62
C ALA A 72 7.95 -22.16 -5.56
N VAL A 73 9.04 -21.61 -5.02
CA VAL A 73 10.24 -21.30 -5.80
C VAL A 73 11.16 -22.52 -5.79
N GLU A 74 11.05 -23.33 -6.84
CA GLU A 74 11.91 -24.49 -7.05
C GLU A 74 13.36 -24.07 -7.33
N GLY A 75 14.32 -24.81 -6.76
CA GLY A 75 15.75 -24.54 -6.93
C GLY A 75 16.34 -23.51 -5.96
N ALA A 76 15.54 -22.86 -5.13
CA ALA A 76 16.03 -21.97 -4.09
C ALA A 76 16.87 -22.74 -3.04
N ARG A 77 17.93 -22.11 -2.53
CA ARG A 77 18.82 -22.69 -1.52
C ARG A 77 18.07 -23.05 -0.22
N TRP A 78 17.10 -22.23 0.16
CA TRP A 78 16.16 -22.48 1.24
C TRP A 78 14.74 -22.44 0.69
N PRO A 79 13.87 -23.39 1.09
CA PRO A 79 12.47 -23.40 0.69
C PRO A 79 11.80 -22.03 0.92
N ILE A 80 11.10 -21.55 -0.10
CA ILE A 80 10.39 -20.28 -0.08
C ILE A 80 9.14 -20.37 -0.94
N THR A 81 8.02 -19.89 -0.38
CA THR A 81 6.71 -19.89 -1.02
C THR A 81 6.21 -18.46 -1.07
N LEU A 82 5.88 -18.01 -2.27
CA LEU A 82 5.29 -16.71 -2.55
C LEU A 82 3.77 -16.83 -2.56
N GLU A 83 3.09 -15.77 -2.12
CA GLU A 83 1.65 -15.62 -2.24
C GLU A 83 1.35 -14.40 -3.10
N LEU A 84 0.60 -14.63 -4.16
CA LEU A 84 0.17 -13.61 -5.10
C LEU A 84 -1.32 -13.32 -4.84
N SER A 85 -1.65 -12.03 -4.86
CA SER A 85 -3.01 -11.52 -4.68
C SER A 85 -3.25 -10.42 -5.73
N PRO A 86 -4.38 -10.46 -6.44
CA PRO A 86 -4.77 -9.38 -7.36
C PRO A 86 -5.02 -8.06 -6.62
N THR A 87 -5.37 -8.11 -5.33
CA THR A 87 -5.72 -6.92 -4.53
C THR A 87 -4.59 -6.43 -3.63
N LYS A 88 -3.73 -7.33 -3.16
CA LYS A 88 -2.65 -7.01 -2.21
C LYS A 88 -1.25 -7.09 -2.80
N GLY A 89 -1.11 -7.54 -4.05
CA GLY A 89 0.18 -7.70 -4.71
C GLY A 89 0.87 -9.02 -4.35
N VAL A 90 2.15 -8.97 -3.97
CA VAL A 90 2.97 -10.17 -3.73
C VAL A 90 3.63 -10.13 -2.36
N ARG A 91 3.69 -11.28 -1.68
CA ARG A 91 4.48 -11.42 -0.45
C ARG A 91 5.16 -12.78 -0.37
N VAL A 92 6.14 -12.91 0.53
CA VAL A 92 6.60 -14.22 0.99
C VAL A 92 5.64 -14.74 2.05
N LYS A 93 5.01 -15.89 1.79
CA LYS A 93 4.15 -16.56 2.76
C LYS A 93 4.94 -17.37 3.77
N GLU A 94 5.93 -18.11 3.29
CA GLU A 94 6.75 -19.00 4.11
C GLU A 94 8.17 -19.05 3.57
N THR A 95 9.15 -19.05 4.47
CA THR A 95 10.57 -19.23 4.11
C THR A 95 11.33 -19.90 5.25
N SER A 96 12.28 -20.77 4.89
CA SER A 96 13.25 -21.34 5.85
C SER A 96 14.58 -20.58 5.86
N CYS A 97 14.64 -19.39 5.25
CA CYS A 97 15.83 -18.55 5.21
C CYS A 97 16.15 -17.99 6.62
N PRO A 98 17.41 -18.05 7.09
CA PRO A 98 17.78 -17.66 8.46
C PRO A 98 17.57 -16.19 8.78
N HIS A 99 17.60 -15.31 7.77
CA HIS A 99 17.41 -13.87 7.96
C HIS A 99 15.93 -13.48 8.07
N GLY A 100 15.05 -14.13 7.31
CA GLY A 100 13.62 -13.81 7.33
C GLY A 100 13.23 -12.43 6.80
N ASP A 101 14.17 -11.58 6.36
CA ASP A 101 13.92 -10.19 5.94
C ASP A 101 12.80 -10.09 4.89
N CYS A 102 12.83 -10.96 3.87
CA CYS A 102 11.82 -11.01 2.82
C CYS A 102 10.40 -11.37 3.31
N ALA A 103 10.28 -12.16 4.38
CA ALA A 103 8.98 -12.46 4.98
C ALA A 103 8.49 -11.30 5.87
N ALA A 104 9.43 -10.59 6.49
CA ALA A 104 9.12 -9.40 7.29
C ALA A 104 8.69 -8.19 6.43
N SER A 105 9.13 -8.10 5.17
CA SER A 105 8.76 -7.03 4.24
C SER A 105 7.24 -6.91 4.00
N GLY A 106 6.50 -8.02 4.13
CA GLY A 106 5.05 -8.02 3.92
C GLY A 106 4.67 -7.99 2.44
N TRP A 107 3.57 -7.28 2.13
CA TRP A 107 3.03 -7.14 0.78
C TRP A 107 3.75 -6.02 0.03
N VAL A 108 4.13 -6.31 -1.21
CA VAL A 108 4.56 -5.31 -2.21
C VAL A 108 3.48 -5.23 -3.28
N ASP A 109 3.06 -4.03 -3.64
CA ASP A 109 1.93 -3.80 -4.55
C ASP A 109 2.15 -2.64 -5.53
N ALA A 110 3.24 -1.89 -5.39
CA ALA A 110 3.50 -0.76 -6.28
C ALA A 110 4.43 -1.13 -7.44
N PRO A 111 4.23 -0.54 -8.64
CA PRO A 111 5.14 -0.68 -9.77
C PRO A 111 6.55 -0.17 -9.41
N GLY A 112 7.57 -0.90 -9.84
CA GLY A 112 8.97 -0.61 -9.52
C GLY A 112 9.42 -1.10 -8.14
N GLU A 113 8.51 -1.53 -7.26
CA GLU A 113 8.89 -2.21 -6.02
C GLU A 113 9.50 -3.58 -6.29
N GLN A 114 10.39 -3.98 -5.38
CA GLN A 114 11.10 -5.24 -5.45
C GLN A 114 11.13 -5.93 -4.09
N LEU A 115 10.82 -7.21 -4.09
CA LEU A 115 10.94 -8.10 -2.95
C LEU A 115 12.18 -8.99 -3.15
N ILE A 116 13.18 -8.80 -2.29
CA ILE A 116 14.51 -9.42 -2.45
C ILE A 116 14.78 -10.38 -1.29
N CYS A 117 15.13 -11.62 -1.62
CA CYS A 117 15.68 -12.57 -0.66
C CYS A 117 17.16 -12.80 -0.99
N LEU A 118 18.03 -12.01 -0.37
CA LEU A 118 19.48 -12.03 -0.63
C LEU A 118 20.09 -13.43 -0.48
N PRO A 119 19.81 -14.21 0.59
CA PRO A 119 20.44 -15.52 0.74
C PRO A 119 20.01 -16.51 -0.35
N ASN A 120 18.75 -16.46 -0.77
CA ASN A 120 18.24 -17.27 -1.88
C ASN A 120 18.59 -16.70 -3.26
N ARG A 121 19.17 -15.49 -3.34
CA ARG A 121 19.38 -14.75 -4.61
C ARG A 121 18.09 -14.66 -5.45
N LEU A 122 16.96 -14.55 -4.77
CA LEU A 122 15.63 -14.41 -5.36
C LEU A 122 15.28 -12.93 -5.42
N ILE A 123 14.78 -12.50 -6.57
CA ILE A 123 14.25 -11.16 -6.81
C ILE A 123 12.86 -11.32 -7.41
N VAL A 124 11.87 -10.68 -6.78
CA VAL A 124 10.54 -10.51 -7.35
C VAL A 124 10.37 -9.04 -7.67
N SER A 125 10.21 -8.72 -8.94
CA SER A 125 10.06 -7.34 -9.44
C SER A 125 8.62 -7.12 -9.87
N LEU A 126 8.01 -6.04 -9.40
CA LEU A 126 6.68 -5.63 -9.85
C LEU A 126 6.82 -4.64 -11.00
N GLU A 127 6.48 -5.09 -12.19
CA GLU A 127 6.49 -4.30 -13.41
C GLU A 127 5.06 -3.85 -13.72
N GLY A 128 4.86 -2.56 -13.93
CA GLY A 128 3.59 -2.00 -14.34
C GLY A 128 3.84 -0.69 -15.09
N GLU A 129 2.82 -0.18 -15.78
CA GLU A 129 2.88 1.17 -16.34
C GLU A 129 2.88 2.21 -15.21
N GLU A 130 4.04 2.49 -14.63
CA GLU A 130 4.28 3.73 -13.91
C GLU A 130 4.91 4.74 -14.87
N THR A 131 4.25 5.90 -15.00
CA THR A 131 4.89 7.12 -15.51
C THR A 131 6.23 7.30 -14.79
N PRO A 132 7.32 7.54 -15.53
CA PRO A 132 8.67 7.48 -14.99
C PRO A 132 8.79 8.42 -13.78
N LYS A 133 9.00 7.84 -12.58
CA LYS A 133 9.53 8.59 -11.46
C LYS A 133 10.95 8.98 -11.84
N ASP A 134 11.18 10.28 -11.91
CA ASP A 134 12.47 10.89 -12.17
C ASP A 134 13.49 10.32 -11.18
N PHE A 135 14.35 9.41 -11.65
CA PHE A 135 15.44 8.89 -10.84
C PHE A 135 16.54 9.97 -10.84
N ASP A 136 16.85 10.50 -9.65
CA ASP A 136 17.92 11.48 -9.45
C ASP A 136 19.28 10.81 -9.70
N VAL A 137 19.80 11.01 -10.92
CA VAL A 137 21.08 10.48 -11.38
C VAL A 137 22.20 11.34 -10.79
N VAL A 138 22.86 10.84 -9.74
CA VAL A 138 24.13 11.38 -9.27
C VAL A 138 25.28 10.67 -10.00
N ILE A 139 25.79 11.32 -11.05
CA ILE A 139 27.08 10.94 -11.66
C ILE A 139 28.17 11.55 -10.78
N GLY A 140 28.97 10.69 -10.15
CA GLY A 140 30.24 11.04 -9.50
C GLY A 140 31.43 10.51 -10.29
#